data_AF-A0A7K6ATE3-F1
#
_entry.id   AF-A0A7K6ATE3-F1
#
_cell.length_a   1.000
_cell.length_b   1.000
_cell.length_c   1.000
_cell.angle_alpha   90.00
_cell.angle_beta   90.00
_cell.angle_gamma   90.00
#
_symmetry.space_group_name_H-M   'P 1'
#
loop_
_entity.id
_entity.type
_entity.pdbx_description
1 polymer ?
#
loop_
_entity_poly.entity_id
_entity_poly.type
_entity_poly.pdbx_seq_one_letter_code
_entity_poly.pdbx_strand_id
1 'polypeptide(L)'
;MDSEEIPTFSSPKEETAYWKELSFKYKQSFQEAREELAEFQEGSRELEAELEAQLVQAEQRNRDLQADNQRLKYEVETLKEKLEHQYAQSYKQVSLLEDDLSQTRAIKDQLHKYVRELEQANDDLERAKRATIVSLEDFEQRLNQAIERNAFLESELDDKESLLVSVQRLKDEARDLRQELAVRERQQEVTRKSAPSSPTLDCEKMDSAVQASLSLPATPVGKGSENSFPSPKAIPNGFGTSPLTPSARISALNIVGDLLRKVG
;
A
#
# COMPACT_ATOMS: atom_id res chain seq x y z
N MET A 1 89.06 -56.08 -53.19
CA MET A 1 89.55 -57.45 -53.41
C MET A 1 91.00 -57.30 -53.78
N ASP A 2 91.86 -57.26 -52.76
CA ASP A 2 93.29 -57.20 -52.99
C ASP A 2 93.70 -58.55 -53.57
N SER A 3 94.23 -58.52 -54.79
CA SER A 3 94.82 -59.70 -55.40
C SER A 3 96.15 -59.92 -54.71
N GLU A 4 96.14 -60.69 -53.61
CA GLU A 4 97.38 -61.13 -52.97
C GLU A 4 98.16 -61.98 -53.98
N GLU A 5 99.23 -61.40 -54.53
CA GLU A 5 100.17 -62.09 -55.41
C GLU A 5 100.72 -63.32 -54.67
N ILE A 6 100.48 -64.51 -55.22
CA ILE A 6 100.92 -65.78 -54.63
C ILE A 6 102.46 -65.79 -54.61
N PRO A 7 103.10 -65.83 -53.42
CA PRO A 7 104.55 -65.81 -53.32
C PRO A 7 105.17 -67.06 -53.96
N THR A 8 106.35 -66.94 -54.59
CA THR A 8 107.11 -68.10 -55.06
C THR A 8 107.83 -68.81 -53.91
N PHE A 9 107.64 -70.12 -53.78
CA PHE A 9 108.13 -70.92 -52.65
C PHE A 9 109.41 -71.70 -52.95
N SER A 10 110.30 -71.82 -51.97
CA SER A 10 111.60 -72.51 -52.10
C SER A 10 111.50 -74.03 -51.89
N SER A 11 110.40 -74.50 -51.26
CA SER A 11 110.09 -75.92 -51.13
C SER A 11 108.56 -76.17 -50.97
N PRO A 12 108.07 -77.38 -51.29
CA PRO A 12 106.65 -77.74 -51.09
C PRO A 12 106.17 -77.62 -49.63
N LYS A 13 107.07 -77.73 -48.65
CA LYS A 13 106.75 -77.52 -47.22
C LYS A 13 106.48 -76.05 -46.90
N GLU A 14 107.19 -75.13 -47.55
CA GLU A 14 107.05 -73.68 -47.35
C GLU A 14 105.73 -73.18 -47.97
N GLU A 15 105.38 -73.69 -49.15
CA GLU A 15 104.08 -73.47 -49.79
C GLU A 15 102.92 -73.97 -48.92
N THR A 16 103.03 -75.21 -48.41
CA THR A 16 102.00 -75.78 -47.52
C THR A 16 101.85 -74.95 -46.24
N ALA A 17 102.95 -74.44 -45.68
CA ALA A 17 102.92 -73.60 -44.49
C ALA A 17 102.26 -72.24 -44.77
N TYR A 18 102.57 -71.60 -45.89
CA TYR A 18 101.94 -70.34 -46.32
C TYR A 18 100.43 -70.48 -46.51
N TRP A 19 99.97 -71.46 -47.29
CA TRP A 19 98.53 -71.68 -47.49
C TRP A 19 97.80 -72.08 -46.20
N LYS A 20 98.47 -72.83 -45.32
CA LYS A 20 97.93 -73.15 -44.00
C LYS A 20 97.76 -71.89 -43.15
N GLU A 21 98.74 -71.01 -43.12
CA GLU A 21 98.64 -69.75 -42.36
C GLU A 21 97.62 -68.79 -42.97
N LEU A 22 97.56 -68.68 -44.30
CA LEU A 22 96.57 -67.87 -45.00
C LEU A 22 95.14 -68.39 -44.77
N SER A 23 94.93 -69.71 -44.80
CA SER A 23 93.63 -70.30 -44.45
C SER A 23 93.25 -70.05 -42.99
N PHE A 24 94.23 -69.99 -42.08
CA PHE A 24 93.99 -69.65 -40.68
C PHE A 24 93.56 -68.20 -40.52
N LYS A 25 94.22 -67.26 -41.24
CA LYS A 25 93.84 -65.84 -41.27
C LYS A 25 92.44 -65.62 -41.84
N TYR A 26 92.11 -66.23 -42.98
CA TYR A 26 90.76 -66.12 -43.55
C TYR A 26 89.69 -66.77 -42.66
N LYS A 27 90.01 -67.89 -42.01
CA LYS A 27 89.10 -68.51 -41.04
C LYS A 27 88.85 -67.60 -39.84
N GLN A 28 89.90 -66.95 -39.32
CA GLN A 28 89.79 -65.99 -38.24
C GLN A 28 88.93 -64.79 -38.66
N SER A 29 89.24 -64.15 -39.79
CA SER A 29 88.47 -63.01 -40.30
C SER A 29 87.01 -63.38 -40.57
N PHE A 30 86.74 -64.58 -41.08
CA PHE A 30 85.37 -65.07 -41.23
C PHE A 30 84.66 -65.26 -39.89
N GLN A 31 85.35 -65.79 -38.87
CA GLN A 31 84.78 -65.92 -37.52
C GLN A 31 84.47 -64.55 -36.92
N GLU A 32 85.40 -63.59 -37.01
CA GLU A 32 85.22 -62.22 -36.55
C GLU A 32 84.02 -61.54 -37.23
N ALA A 33 83.94 -61.59 -38.57
CA ALA A 33 82.80 -61.02 -39.30
C ALA A 33 81.47 -61.71 -38.97
N ARG A 34 81.49 -63.01 -38.67
CA ARG A 34 80.30 -63.75 -38.26
C ARG A 34 79.85 -63.36 -36.85
N GLU A 35 80.80 -63.15 -35.94
CA GLU A 35 80.54 -62.66 -34.58
C GLU A 35 80.00 -61.23 -34.60
N GLU A 36 80.62 -60.33 -35.37
CA GLU A 36 80.16 -58.95 -35.56
C GLU A 36 78.73 -58.89 -36.14
N LEU A 37 78.43 -59.72 -37.15
CA LEU A 37 77.07 -59.82 -37.69
C LEU A 37 76.07 -60.33 -36.65
N ALA A 38 76.46 -61.27 -35.80
CA ALA A 38 75.60 -61.80 -34.74
C ALA A 38 75.31 -60.73 -33.68
N GLU A 39 76.32 -59.99 -33.24
CA GLU A 39 76.17 -58.86 -32.31
C GLU A 39 75.28 -57.76 -32.89
N PHE A 40 75.47 -57.41 -34.17
CA PHE A 40 74.63 -56.42 -34.85
C PHE A 40 73.16 -56.87 -34.95
N GLN A 41 72.93 -58.15 -35.24
CA GLN A 41 71.57 -58.72 -35.29
C GLN A 41 70.92 -58.75 -33.92
N GLU A 42 71.67 -59.09 -32.87
CA GLU A 42 71.16 -59.09 -31.49
C GLU A 42 70.83 -57.67 -31.04
N GLY A 43 71.75 -56.71 -31.22
CA GLY A 43 71.51 -55.30 -30.88
C GLY A 43 70.35 -54.68 -31.67
N SER A 44 70.16 -55.07 -32.94
CA SER A 44 68.99 -54.63 -33.73
C SER A 44 67.68 -55.16 -33.14
N ARG A 45 67.64 -56.44 -32.72
CA ARG A 45 66.44 -57.01 -32.08
C ARG A 45 66.14 -56.40 -30.72
N GLU A 46 67.16 -56.11 -29.93
CA GLU A 46 66.99 -55.41 -28.65
C GLU A 46 66.41 -54.01 -28.85
N LEU A 47 66.95 -53.24 -29.81
CA LEU A 47 66.43 -51.92 -30.15
C LEU A 47 64.99 -51.97 -30.69
N GLU A 48 64.68 -52.93 -31.55
CA GLU A 48 63.31 -53.16 -32.03
C GLU A 48 62.35 -53.44 -30.86
N ALA A 49 62.74 -54.30 -29.93
CA ALA A 49 61.93 -54.62 -28.75
C ALA A 49 61.72 -53.39 -27.84
N GLU A 50 62.74 -52.54 -27.67
CA GLU A 50 62.61 -51.28 -26.93
C GLU A 50 61.65 -50.30 -27.61
N LEU A 51 61.73 -50.16 -28.94
CA LEU A 51 60.83 -49.30 -29.71
C LEU A 51 59.39 -49.81 -29.68
N GLU A 52 59.19 -51.13 -29.78
CA GLU A 52 57.88 -51.75 -29.63
C GLU A 52 57.29 -51.52 -28.23
N ALA A 53 58.10 -51.68 -27.18
CA ALA A 53 57.67 -51.40 -25.82
C ALA A 53 57.25 -49.93 -25.62
N GLN A 54 58.01 -48.98 -26.19
CA GLN A 54 57.66 -47.56 -26.16
C GLN A 54 56.38 -47.26 -26.96
N LEU A 55 56.20 -47.89 -28.12
CA LEU A 55 55.00 -47.76 -28.93
C LEU A 55 53.77 -48.25 -28.17
N VAL A 56 53.83 -49.44 -27.55
CA VAL A 56 52.74 -49.99 -26.74
C VAL A 56 52.38 -49.07 -25.57
N GLN A 57 53.37 -48.51 -24.86
CA GLN A 57 53.12 -47.55 -23.80
C GLN A 57 52.48 -46.26 -24.32
N ALA A 58 52.90 -45.77 -25.49
CA ALA A 58 52.32 -44.59 -26.12
C ALA A 58 50.87 -44.82 -26.57
N GLU A 59 50.59 -45.98 -27.17
CA GLU A 59 49.23 -46.39 -27.53
C GLU A 59 48.33 -46.53 -26.30
N GLN A 60 48.83 -47.13 -25.22
CA GLN A 60 48.08 -47.26 -23.98
C GLN A 60 47.71 -45.88 -23.40
N ARG A 61 48.69 -44.96 -23.31
CA ARG A 61 48.43 -43.58 -22.87
C ARG A 61 47.40 -42.88 -23.76
N ASN A 62 47.44 -43.11 -25.07
CA ASN A 62 46.48 -42.52 -26.00
C ASN A 62 45.06 -43.08 -25.79
N ARG A 63 44.93 -44.41 -25.59
CA ARG A 63 43.66 -45.06 -25.25
C ARG A 63 43.08 -44.51 -23.94
N ASP A 64 43.91 -44.39 -22.91
CA ASP A 64 43.48 -43.87 -21.60
C ASP A 64 43.00 -42.42 -21.71
N LEU A 65 43.77 -41.56 -22.40
CA LEU A 65 43.37 -40.17 -22.68
C LEU A 65 42.09 -40.09 -23.50
N GLN A 66 41.89 -40.99 -24.46
CA GLN A 66 40.68 -41.03 -25.28
C GLN A 66 39.45 -41.43 -24.45
N ALA A 67 39.60 -42.40 -23.54
CA ALA A 67 38.54 -42.80 -22.61
C ALA A 67 38.18 -41.66 -21.64
N ASP A 68 39.17 -40.97 -21.09
CA ASP A 68 38.95 -39.79 -20.24
C ASP A 68 38.27 -38.65 -21.01
N ASN A 69 38.66 -38.41 -22.26
CA ASN A 69 38.04 -37.39 -23.11
C ASN A 69 36.56 -37.71 -23.39
N GLN A 70 36.23 -38.98 -23.63
CA GLN A 70 34.85 -39.43 -23.77
C GLN A 70 34.06 -39.25 -22.48
N ARG A 71 34.62 -39.63 -21.33
CA ARG A 71 33.99 -39.42 -20.02
C ARG A 71 33.69 -37.95 -19.77
N LEU A 72 34.67 -37.08 -19.99
CA LEU A 72 34.51 -35.63 -19.82
C LEU A 72 33.47 -35.04 -20.79
N LYS A 73 33.39 -35.54 -22.03
CA LYS A 73 32.35 -35.12 -22.98
C LYS A 73 30.95 -35.45 -22.46
N TYR A 74 30.73 -36.68 -21.98
CA TYR A 74 29.44 -37.06 -21.39
C TYR A 74 29.10 -36.25 -20.15
N GLU A 75 30.08 -35.94 -19.30
CA GLU A 75 29.87 -35.09 -18.14
C GLU A 75 29.46 -33.66 -18.55
N VAL A 76 30.12 -33.09 -19.56
CA VAL A 76 29.76 -31.78 -20.11
C VAL A 76 28.34 -31.78 -20.70
N GLU A 77 27.96 -32.80 -21.44
CA GLU A 77 26.59 -32.94 -21.99
C GLU A 77 25.57 -33.03 -20.86
N THR A 78 25.83 -33.87 -19.85
CA THR A 78 24.96 -34.01 -18.67
C THR A 78 24.80 -32.69 -17.92
N LEU A 79 25.88 -31.93 -17.74
CA LEU A 79 25.84 -30.62 -17.08
C LEU A 79 25.06 -29.59 -17.91
N LYS A 80 25.20 -29.61 -19.25
CA LYS A 80 24.44 -28.74 -20.14
C LYS A 80 22.95 -29.05 -20.08
N GLU A 81 22.55 -30.32 -20.12
CA GLU A 81 21.14 -30.73 -19.99
C GLU A 81 20.54 -30.28 -18.65
N LYS A 82 21.27 -30.47 -17.54
CA LYS A 82 20.83 -30.01 -16.22
C LYS A 82 20.67 -28.49 -16.19
N LEU A 83 21.62 -27.76 -16.77
CA LEU A 83 21.60 -26.30 -16.83
C LEU A 83 20.40 -25.80 -17.65
N GLU A 84 20.15 -26.40 -18.81
CA GLU A 84 19.00 -26.07 -19.66
C GLU A 84 17.68 -26.36 -18.96
N HIS A 85 17.58 -27.50 -18.27
CA HIS A 85 16.40 -27.83 -17.47
C HIS A 85 16.14 -26.80 -16.37
N GLN A 86 17.19 -26.40 -15.63
CA GLN A 86 17.09 -25.37 -14.60
C GLN A 86 16.70 -24.01 -15.17
N TYR A 87 17.28 -23.61 -16.31
CA TYR A 87 16.88 -22.38 -16.99
C TYR A 87 15.41 -22.41 -17.41
N ALA A 88 14.94 -23.50 -18.00
CA ALA A 88 13.53 -23.64 -18.40
C ALA A 88 12.58 -23.60 -17.20
N GLN A 89 12.96 -24.22 -16.09
CA GLN A 89 12.17 -24.20 -14.84
C GLN A 89 12.15 -22.79 -14.23
N SER A 90 13.32 -22.15 -14.12
CA SER A 90 13.44 -20.80 -13.58
C SER A 90 12.66 -19.80 -14.43
N TYR A 91 12.74 -19.89 -15.76
CA TYR A 91 11.97 -19.05 -16.66
C TYR A 91 10.46 -19.18 -16.44
N LYS A 92 9.95 -20.42 -16.30
CA LYS A 92 8.53 -20.65 -15.97
C LYS A 92 8.15 -20.03 -14.62
N GLN A 93 9.00 -20.17 -13.60
CA GLN A 93 8.76 -19.57 -12.28
C GLN A 93 8.72 -18.04 -12.34
N VAL A 94 9.67 -17.42 -13.04
CA VAL A 94 9.71 -15.97 -13.21
C VAL A 94 8.46 -15.48 -13.94
N SER A 95 8.06 -16.14 -15.04
CA SER A 95 6.83 -15.80 -15.76
C SER A 95 5.58 -15.86 -14.87
N LEU A 96 5.45 -16.91 -14.05
CA LEU A 96 4.33 -17.02 -13.11
C LEU A 96 4.35 -15.91 -12.05
N LEU A 97 5.52 -15.58 -11.51
CA LEU A 97 5.67 -14.50 -10.53
C LEU A 97 5.38 -13.12 -11.15
N GLU A 98 5.72 -12.91 -12.42
CA GLU A 98 5.38 -11.69 -13.16
C GLU A 98 3.87 -11.54 -13.34
N ASP A 99 3.19 -12.64 -13.69
CA ASP A 99 1.72 -12.69 -13.80
C ASP A 99 1.06 -12.40 -12.45
N ASP A 100 1.47 -13.06 -11.37
CA ASP A 100 0.95 -12.86 -10.00
C ASP A 100 1.20 -11.42 -9.52
N LEU A 101 2.36 -10.84 -9.83
CA LEU A 101 2.69 -9.46 -9.50
C LEU A 101 1.78 -8.48 -10.25
N SER A 102 1.50 -8.76 -11.53
CA SER A 102 0.58 -7.96 -12.34
C SER A 102 -0.85 -8.03 -11.80
N GLN A 103 -1.32 -9.22 -11.41
CA GLN A 103 -2.63 -9.45 -10.80
C GLN A 103 -2.76 -8.72 -9.47
N THR A 104 -1.74 -8.83 -8.61
CA THR A 104 -1.70 -8.16 -7.31
C THR A 104 -1.77 -6.64 -7.45
N ARG A 105 -1.06 -6.07 -8.44
CA ARG A 105 -1.13 -4.64 -8.76
C ARG A 105 -2.53 -4.24 -9.24
N ALA A 106 -3.15 -5.03 -10.11
CA ALA A 106 -4.51 -4.77 -10.58
C ALA A 106 -5.53 -4.79 -9.43
N ILE A 107 -5.44 -5.78 -8.53
CA ILE A 107 -6.30 -5.86 -7.33
C ILE A 107 -6.06 -4.65 -6.42
N LYS A 108 -4.81 -4.27 -6.18
CA LYS A 108 -4.47 -3.08 -5.40
C LYS A 108 -5.11 -1.83 -5.99
N ASP A 109 -5.05 -1.65 -7.30
CA ASP A 109 -5.62 -0.48 -7.97
C ASP A 109 -7.15 -0.47 -7.90
N GLN A 110 -7.79 -1.64 -8.01
CA GLN A 110 -9.24 -1.78 -7.80
C GLN A 110 -9.65 -1.42 -6.37
N LEU A 111 -8.93 -1.92 -5.37
CA LEU A 111 -9.20 -1.59 -3.96
C LEU A 111 -9.00 -0.09 -3.69
N HIS A 112 -7.97 0.55 -4.26
CA HIS A 112 -7.81 2.00 -4.13
C HIS A 112 -8.96 2.79 -4.75
N LYS A 113 -9.50 2.34 -5.89
CA LYS A 113 -10.70 2.95 -6.49
C LYS A 113 -11.91 2.76 -5.58
N TYR A 114 -12.11 1.54 -5.09
CA TYR A 114 -13.21 1.22 -4.20
C TYR A 114 -13.19 2.01 -2.88
N VAL A 115 -12.00 2.25 -2.31
CA VAL A 115 -11.86 3.12 -1.13
C VAL A 115 -12.37 4.54 -1.42
N ARG A 116 -12.00 5.12 -2.57
CA ARG A 116 -12.50 6.45 -2.96
C ARG A 116 -14.01 6.49 -3.15
N GLU A 117 -14.58 5.43 -3.72
CA GLU A 117 -16.04 5.30 -3.86
C GLU A 117 -16.74 5.25 -2.50
N LEU A 118 -16.17 4.52 -1.54
CA LEU A 118 -16.69 4.47 -0.16
C LEU A 118 -16.55 5.82 0.55
N GLU A 119 -15.43 6.52 0.37
CA GLU A 119 -15.22 7.88 0.90
C GLU A 119 -16.28 8.84 0.35
N GLN A 120 -16.53 8.81 -0.96
CA GLN A 120 -17.57 9.62 -1.59
C GLN A 120 -18.98 9.28 -1.07
N ALA A 121 -19.30 7.99 -0.96
CA ALA A 121 -20.60 7.57 -0.42
C ALA A 121 -20.79 8.00 1.04
N ASN A 122 -19.71 8.01 1.83
CA ASN A 122 -19.74 8.51 3.21
C ASN A 122 -19.96 10.03 3.26
N ASP A 123 -19.28 10.81 2.41
CA ASP A 123 -19.51 12.25 2.29
C ASP A 123 -20.97 12.57 1.90
N ASP A 124 -21.54 11.80 0.98
CA ASP A 124 -22.93 11.92 0.56
C ASP A 124 -23.89 11.58 1.70
N LEU A 125 -23.59 10.53 2.47
CA LEU A 125 -24.36 10.15 3.65
C LEU A 125 -24.32 11.24 4.74
N GLU A 126 -23.15 11.83 4.99
CA GLU A 126 -23.01 12.95 5.93
C GLU A 126 -23.80 14.17 5.47
N ARG A 127 -23.78 14.48 4.17
CA ARG A 127 -24.58 15.56 3.59
C ARG A 127 -26.07 15.31 3.78
N ALA A 128 -26.55 14.10 3.48
CA ALA A 128 -27.93 13.71 3.69
C ALA A 128 -28.32 13.80 5.18
N LYS A 129 -27.45 13.35 6.09
CA LYS A 129 -27.66 13.49 7.53
C LYS A 129 -27.82 14.95 7.95
N ARG A 130 -26.95 15.85 7.47
CA ARG A 130 -27.04 17.29 7.78
C ARG A 130 -28.35 17.90 7.27
N ALA A 131 -28.75 17.57 6.04
CA ALA A 131 -30.02 18.04 5.47
C ALA A 131 -31.23 17.55 6.29
N THR A 132 -31.22 16.28 6.73
CA THR A 132 -32.27 15.72 7.58
C THR A 132 -32.33 16.42 8.95
N ILE A 133 -31.18 16.70 9.58
CA ILE A 133 -31.14 17.42 10.87
C ILE A 133 -31.77 18.80 10.71
N VAL A 134 -31.36 19.58 9.71
CA VAL A 134 -31.93 20.92 9.46
C VAL A 134 -33.43 20.84 9.20
N SER A 135 -33.89 19.85 8.42
CA SER A 135 -35.32 19.67 8.19
C SER A 135 -36.08 19.34 9.49
N LEU A 136 -35.50 18.55 10.39
CA LEU A 136 -36.11 18.24 11.70
C LEU A 136 -36.16 19.48 12.59
N GLU A 137 -35.09 20.25 12.66
CA GLU A 137 -35.02 21.52 13.40
C GLU A 137 -36.07 22.52 12.88
N ASP A 138 -36.27 22.62 11.56
CA ASP A 138 -37.32 23.45 10.95
C ASP A 138 -38.74 22.97 11.36
N PHE A 139 -38.97 21.66 11.44
CA PHE A 139 -40.24 21.10 11.91
C PHE A 139 -40.46 21.40 13.40
N GLU A 140 -39.44 21.23 14.24
CA GLU A 140 -39.49 21.55 15.66
C GLU A 140 -39.80 23.02 15.89
N GLN A 141 -39.16 23.93 15.14
CA GLN A 141 -39.44 25.36 15.23
C GLN A 141 -40.90 25.69 14.86
N ARG A 142 -41.42 25.08 13.78
CA ARG A 142 -42.82 25.28 13.37
C ARG A 142 -43.80 24.75 14.42
N LEU A 143 -43.51 23.60 15.02
CA LEU A 143 -44.31 23.03 16.10
C LEU A 143 -44.29 23.95 17.33
N ASN A 144 -43.13 24.46 17.74
CA ASN A 144 -43.03 25.39 18.85
C ASN A 144 -43.84 26.67 18.60
N GLN A 145 -43.76 27.26 17.41
CA GLN A 145 -44.59 28.41 17.06
C GLN A 145 -46.10 28.08 17.05
N ALA A 146 -46.48 26.86 16.66
CA ALA A 146 -47.87 26.44 16.72
C ALA A 146 -48.35 26.28 18.17
N ILE A 147 -47.50 25.74 19.05
CA ILE A 147 -47.76 25.64 20.49
C ILE A 147 -47.93 27.04 21.10
N GLU A 148 -47.01 27.98 20.81
CA GLU A 148 -47.10 29.37 21.29
C GLU A 148 -48.41 30.05 20.85
N ARG A 149 -48.81 29.87 19.58
CA ARG A 149 -50.09 30.40 19.08
C ARG A 149 -51.28 29.77 19.78
N ASN A 150 -51.27 28.47 20.02
CA ASN A 150 -52.36 27.79 20.76
C ASN A 150 -52.45 28.30 22.20
N ALA A 151 -51.32 28.45 22.90
CA ALA A 151 -51.31 28.99 24.26
C ALA A 151 -51.84 30.45 24.31
N PHE A 152 -51.51 31.26 23.30
CA PHE A 152 -52.06 32.61 23.18
C PHE A 152 -53.59 32.58 22.96
N LEU A 153 -54.08 31.73 22.06
CA LEU A 153 -55.51 31.56 21.83
C LEU A 153 -56.26 31.02 23.06
N GLU A 154 -55.66 30.11 23.83
CA GLU A 154 -56.20 29.64 25.10
C GLU A 154 -56.40 30.81 26.08
N SER A 155 -55.39 31.69 26.22
CA SER A 155 -55.51 32.90 27.06
C SER A 155 -56.61 33.86 26.57
N GLU A 156 -56.77 34.05 25.26
CA GLU A 156 -57.85 34.89 24.71
C GLU A 156 -59.23 34.29 24.99
N LEU A 157 -59.35 32.96 24.98
CA LEU A 157 -60.58 32.26 25.36
C LEU A 157 -60.88 32.41 26.85
N ASP A 158 -59.87 32.31 27.72
CA ASP A 158 -60.00 32.53 29.16
C ASP A 158 -60.45 33.97 29.48
N ASP A 159 -59.84 34.98 28.82
CA ASP A 159 -60.24 36.39 28.96
C ASP A 159 -61.69 36.62 28.51
N LYS A 160 -62.09 35.96 27.40
CA LYS A 160 -63.47 36.00 26.92
C LYS A 160 -64.43 35.36 27.92
N GLU A 161 -64.07 34.24 28.54
CA GLU A 161 -64.88 33.59 29.59
C GLU A 161 -65.01 34.51 30.81
N SER A 162 -63.92 35.11 31.28
CA SER A 162 -63.92 36.09 32.38
C SER A 162 -64.81 37.30 32.09
N LEU A 163 -64.77 37.82 30.86
CA LEU A 163 -65.64 38.91 30.42
C LEU A 163 -67.11 38.48 30.38
N LEU A 164 -67.42 37.26 29.91
CA LEU A 164 -68.78 36.72 29.92
C LEU A 164 -69.33 36.63 31.35
N VAL A 165 -68.54 36.16 32.32
CA VAL A 165 -68.91 36.15 33.73
C VAL A 165 -69.16 37.57 34.25
N SER A 166 -68.28 38.51 33.94
CA SER A 166 -68.42 39.92 34.33
C SER A 166 -69.68 40.57 33.75
N VAL A 167 -69.97 40.34 32.47
CA VAL A 167 -71.19 40.81 31.80
C VAL A 167 -72.42 40.19 32.44
N GLN A 168 -72.38 38.91 32.81
CA GLN A 168 -73.49 38.24 33.47
C GLN A 168 -73.76 38.87 34.86
N ARG A 169 -72.72 39.12 35.65
CA ARG A 169 -72.85 39.83 36.94
C ARG A 169 -73.45 41.22 36.78
N LEU A 170 -72.95 42.02 35.84
CA LEU A 170 -73.49 43.36 35.56
C LEU A 170 -74.96 43.32 35.11
N LYS A 171 -75.36 42.29 34.35
CA LYS A 171 -76.77 42.08 33.98
C LYS A 171 -77.62 41.80 35.21
N ASP A 172 -77.13 40.97 36.13
CA ASP A 172 -77.82 40.66 37.38
C ASP A 172 -77.93 41.91 38.27
N GLU A 173 -76.85 42.68 38.44
CA GLU A 173 -76.87 43.97 39.16
C GLU A 173 -77.83 44.99 38.51
N ALA A 174 -77.80 45.12 37.18
CA ALA A 174 -78.74 46.00 36.46
C ALA A 174 -80.19 45.54 36.64
N ARG A 175 -80.43 44.23 36.73
CA ARG A 175 -81.75 43.67 37.01
C ARG A 175 -82.17 43.98 38.45
N ASP A 176 -81.28 43.88 39.42
CA ASP A 176 -81.56 44.19 40.82
C ASP A 176 -81.81 45.69 41.02
N LEU A 177 -81.00 46.57 40.45
CA LEU A 177 -81.21 48.02 40.48
C LEU A 177 -82.54 48.43 39.82
N ARG A 178 -82.94 47.79 38.71
CA ARG A 178 -84.26 48.00 38.10
C ARG A 178 -85.39 47.59 39.05
N GLN A 179 -85.22 46.49 39.78
CA GLN A 179 -86.18 46.08 40.82
C GLN A 179 -86.23 47.10 41.96
N GLU A 180 -85.09 47.60 42.43
CA GLU A 180 -85.03 48.64 43.45
C GLU A 180 -85.69 49.95 43.01
N LEU A 181 -85.47 50.38 41.76
CA LEU A 181 -86.12 51.56 41.19
C LEU A 181 -87.63 51.36 41.10
N ALA A 182 -88.11 50.20 40.63
CA ALA A 182 -89.53 49.88 40.61
C ALA A 182 -90.16 49.89 42.01
N VAL A 183 -89.42 49.44 43.04
CA VAL A 183 -89.85 49.54 44.44
C VAL A 183 -89.87 51.00 44.91
N ARG A 184 -88.85 51.80 44.60
CA ARG A 184 -88.81 53.24 44.93
C ARG A 184 -89.90 54.03 44.24
N GLU A 185 -90.24 53.73 42.99
CA GLU A 185 -91.38 54.32 42.28
C GLU A 185 -92.70 53.97 42.98
N ARG A 186 -92.89 52.70 43.36
CA ARG A 186 -94.06 52.26 44.15
C ARG A 186 -94.11 52.90 45.54
N GLN A 187 -92.96 53.19 46.16
CA GLN A 187 -92.88 53.95 47.42
C GLN A 187 -93.13 55.47 47.20
N GLN A 188 -92.66 56.07 46.11
CA GLN A 188 -92.98 57.45 45.73
C GLN A 188 -94.48 57.63 45.41
N GLU A 189 -95.15 56.62 44.84
CA GLU A 189 -96.61 56.64 44.65
C GLU A 189 -97.38 56.63 45.99
N VAL A 190 -96.84 55.99 47.04
CA VAL A 190 -97.44 56.00 48.38
C VAL A 190 -97.16 57.32 49.14
N THR A 191 -96.06 58.01 48.85
CA THR A 191 -95.66 59.25 49.56
C THR A 191 -96.05 60.55 48.83
N ARG A 192 -96.53 60.54 47.58
CA ARG A 192 -96.97 61.74 46.85
C ARG A 192 -98.42 62.18 47.10
N LYS A 193 -98.87 62.18 48.36
CA LYS A 193 -99.98 63.02 48.84
C LYS A 193 -99.43 64.09 49.78
N SER A 194 -98.96 65.21 49.19
CA SER A 194 -98.85 66.59 49.73
C SER A 194 -97.61 67.28 49.12
N ALA A 195 -97.84 68.34 48.35
CA ALA A 195 -96.83 69.21 47.71
C ALA A 195 -96.26 70.27 48.72
N PRO A 196 -95.46 71.31 48.36
CA PRO A 196 -94.76 71.66 47.10
C PRO A 196 -93.30 72.23 47.29
N SER A 197 -92.70 72.71 46.17
CA SER A 197 -91.73 73.84 46.02
C SER A 197 -90.20 73.60 45.96
N SER A 198 -89.59 74.20 44.91
CA SER A 198 -88.16 74.51 44.64
C SER A 198 -87.54 75.49 45.68
N PRO A 199 -86.25 75.96 45.68
CA PRO A 199 -85.23 76.03 44.58
C PRO A 199 -83.70 75.95 44.95
N THR A 200 -82.82 76.04 43.93
CA THR A 200 -81.49 76.73 43.82
C THR A 200 -80.15 76.28 44.47
N LEU A 201 -79.09 76.42 43.63
CA LEU A 201 -77.68 76.86 43.81
C LEU A 201 -76.53 75.85 44.08
N ASP A 202 -75.64 75.80 43.08
CA ASP A 202 -74.16 75.92 43.04
C ASP A 202 -73.28 75.30 44.13
N CYS A 203 -72.23 74.56 43.73
CA CYS A 203 -70.84 75.04 43.78
C CYS A 203 -69.86 74.00 43.18
N GLU A 204 -68.71 74.52 42.74
CA GLU A 204 -67.60 73.96 41.98
C GLU A 204 -66.68 73.03 42.80
N LYS A 205 -65.94 72.12 42.11
CA LYS A 205 -64.45 72.16 42.03
C LYS A 205 -63.80 70.90 41.40
N MET A 206 -63.06 71.18 40.32
CA MET A 206 -61.69 70.76 39.99
C MET A 206 -61.24 69.28 40.05
N ASP A 207 -61.05 68.74 38.84
CA ASP A 207 -59.77 68.29 38.24
C ASP A 207 -58.68 67.62 39.12
N SER A 208 -58.30 66.41 38.73
CA SER A 208 -56.89 66.16 38.36
C SER A 208 -56.73 64.93 37.49
N ALA A 209 -56.15 65.18 36.31
CA ALA A 209 -55.75 64.21 35.31
C ALA A 209 -54.46 63.50 35.70
N VAL A 210 -54.29 62.25 35.26
CA VAL A 210 -52.96 61.71 34.96
C VAL A 210 -53.03 60.97 33.64
N GLN A 211 -52.26 61.46 32.67
CA GLN A 211 -52.11 60.90 31.34
C GLN A 211 -51.17 59.70 31.36
N ALA A 212 -51.43 58.71 30.51
CA ALA A 212 -50.40 57.83 29.96
C ALA A 212 -50.80 57.46 28.53
N SER A 213 -50.09 58.00 27.55
CA SER A 213 -50.26 57.77 26.11
C SER A 213 -49.18 56.82 25.58
N LEU A 214 -49.60 55.99 24.62
CA LEU A 214 -48.81 55.10 23.76
C LEU A 214 -47.61 55.79 23.08
N SER A 215 -46.57 55.01 22.74
CA SER A 215 -46.16 54.67 21.34
C SER A 215 -44.67 54.25 21.21
N LEU A 216 -44.41 53.20 20.40
CA LEU A 216 -43.14 52.93 19.65
C LEU A 216 -42.94 54.01 18.55
N PRO A 217 -41.82 54.19 17.78
CA PRO A 217 -40.80 53.20 17.31
C PRO A 217 -39.33 53.72 17.09
N ALA A 218 -38.51 52.86 16.44
CA ALA A 218 -37.37 53.13 15.53
C ALA A 218 -35.90 52.89 16.00
N THR A 219 -35.19 52.17 15.12
CA THR A 219 -33.75 51.83 15.06
C THR A 219 -32.87 53.05 14.67
N PRO A 220 -31.53 53.04 14.89
CA PRO A 220 -30.60 52.52 13.88
C PRO A 220 -29.27 51.89 14.40
N VAL A 221 -28.74 50.96 13.57
CA VAL A 221 -27.34 50.79 13.10
C VAL A 221 -26.18 50.82 14.11
N GLY A 222 -25.36 49.74 14.11
CA GLY A 222 -23.91 49.90 14.32
C GLY A 222 -23.10 48.71 14.85
N LYS A 223 -22.61 47.87 13.92
CA LYS A 223 -21.29 47.18 13.87
C LYS A 223 -20.64 46.57 15.13
N GLY A 224 -20.27 45.29 15.02
CA GLY A 224 -19.19 44.70 15.82
C GLY A 224 -19.12 43.18 15.79
N SER A 225 -19.00 42.58 14.61
CA SER A 225 -18.76 41.13 14.44
C SER A 225 -17.26 40.87 14.43
N GLU A 226 -16.72 40.12 15.40
CA GLU A 226 -15.45 39.40 15.26
C GLU A 226 -15.49 38.04 15.99
N ASN A 227 -16.11 37.05 15.35
CA ASN A 227 -15.70 35.66 15.47
C ASN A 227 -14.93 35.32 14.19
N SER A 228 -13.61 35.14 14.28
CA SER A 228 -12.78 34.68 13.17
C SER A 228 -11.78 33.62 13.64
N PHE A 229 -12.15 32.36 13.41
CA PHE A 229 -11.26 31.26 13.04
C PHE A 229 -12.12 30.23 12.28
N PRO A 230 -11.56 29.31 11.47
CA PRO A 230 -10.20 29.20 10.96
C PRO A 230 -10.18 29.02 9.43
N SER A 231 -9.01 29.12 8.78
CA SER A 231 -8.74 28.31 7.58
C SER A 231 -7.25 28.11 7.31
N PRO A 232 -6.86 26.94 6.76
CA PRO A 232 -5.49 26.47 6.67
C PRO A 232 -4.89 26.64 5.28
N LYS A 233 -3.61 26.99 5.22
CA LYS A 233 -2.70 26.86 4.05
C LYS A 233 -1.29 26.65 4.65
N ALA A 234 -0.38 25.84 4.13
CA ALA A 234 -0.23 25.22 2.83
C ALA A 234 0.72 24.01 2.95
N ILE A 235 0.59 23.09 1.98
CA ILE A 235 1.60 22.10 1.61
C ILE A 235 2.77 22.82 0.93
N PRO A 236 4.03 22.39 1.14
CA PRO A 236 5.03 22.46 0.08
C PRO A 236 5.49 21.05 -0.30
N ASN A 237 5.26 20.75 -1.58
CA ASN A 237 5.99 19.74 -2.33
C ASN A 237 7.46 20.17 -2.39
N GLY A 238 8.39 19.33 -1.95
CA GLY A 238 9.81 19.64 -1.99
C GLY A 238 10.69 18.44 -1.67
N PHE A 239 11.22 17.82 -2.72
CA PHE A 239 12.37 16.91 -2.67
C PHE A 239 13.53 17.59 -1.93
N GLY A 240 14.16 16.88 -0.99
CA GLY A 240 15.50 17.21 -0.49
C GLY A 240 15.58 17.50 1.02
N THR A 241 16.12 16.51 1.75
CA THR A 241 16.81 16.67 3.04
C THR A 241 16.03 17.30 4.21
N SER A 242 14.91 16.70 4.62
CA SER A 242 14.45 16.85 6.01
C SER A 242 15.18 15.83 6.90
N PRO A 243 15.73 16.22 8.06
CA PRO A 243 16.35 15.28 8.97
C PRO A 243 15.30 14.25 9.41
N LEU A 244 15.60 12.96 9.18
CA LEU A 244 14.73 11.85 9.60
C LEU A 244 14.38 12.02 11.08
N THR A 245 13.10 11.85 11.40
CA THR A 245 12.64 11.83 12.80
C THR A 245 13.43 10.76 13.57
N PRO A 246 13.71 10.96 14.87
CA PRO A 246 14.46 9.99 15.68
C PRO A 246 13.90 8.56 15.56
N SER A 247 12.57 8.42 15.46
CA SER A 247 11.89 7.14 15.29
C SER A 247 12.18 6.48 13.93
N ALA A 248 12.17 7.23 12.82
CA ALA A 248 12.50 6.71 11.50
C ALA A 248 13.98 6.27 11.40
N ARG A 249 14.88 6.99 12.08
CA ARG A 249 16.31 6.63 12.15
C ARG A 249 16.54 5.32 12.90
N ILE A 250 15.90 5.15 14.06
CA ILE A 250 16.03 3.93 14.88
C ILE A 250 15.47 2.71 14.12
N SER A 251 14.32 2.86 13.46
CA SER A 251 13.75 1.78 12.64
C SER A 251 14.66 1.36 11.49
N ALA A 252 15.24 2.33 10.76
CA ALA A 252 16.19 2.03 9.68
C ALA A 252 17.45 1.31 10.18
N LEU A 253 18.01 1.71 11.33
CA LEU A 253 19.19 1.07 11.92
C LEU A 253 18.90 -0.38 12.37
N ASN A 254 17.71 -0.65 12.91
CA ASN A 254 17.31 -2.01 13.27
C ASN A 254 17.18 -2.91 12.04
N ILE A 255 16.59 -2.40 10.95
CA ILE A 255 16.44 -3.15 9.70
C ILE A 255 17.81 -3.47 9.08
N VAL A 256 18.74 -2.52 9.09
CA VAL A 256 20.12 -2.73 8.61
C VAL A 256 20.86 -3.73 9.50
N GLY A 257 20.68 -3.66 10.83
CA GLY A 257 21.26 -4.60 11.79
C GLY A 257 20.76 -6.03 11.59
N ASP A 258 19.47 -6.21 11.31
CA ASP A 258 18.87 -7.51 11.04
C ASP A 258 19.35 -8.11 9.70
N LEU A 259 19.51 -7.29 8.66
CA LEU A 259 20.07 -7.76 7.39
C LEU A 259 21.52 -8.23 7.55
N LEU A 260 22.35 -7.49 8.30
CA LEU A 260 23.75 -7.87 8.52
C LEU A 260 23.89 -9.16 9.33
N ARG A 261 22.97 -9.44 10.26
CA ARG A 261 22.93 -10.72 11.00
C ARG A 261 22.48 -11.91 10.15
N LYS A 262 21.74 -11.66 9.07
CA LYS A 262 21.15 -12.71 8.22
C LYS A 262 22.01 -13.07 7.00
N VAL A 263 22.98 -12.21 6.68
CA VAL A 263 23.92 -12.38 5.55
C VAL A 263 25.33 -12.79 6.04
N GLY A 264 25.60 -12.70 7.35
CA GLY A 264 26.81 -13.21 7.99
C GLY A 264 26.70 -14.66 8.46
#